data_AF-A0A7K1WBC1-F1
#
_entry.id   AF-A0A7K1WBC1-F1
#
_cell.length_a   1.000
_cell.length_b   1.000
_cell.length_c   1.000
_cell.angle_alpha   90.00
_cell.angle_beta   90.00
_cell.angle_gamma   90.00
#
_symmetry.space_group_name_H-M   'P 1'
#
loop_
_entity.id
_entity.type
_entity.pdbx_description
1 polymer ?
#
loop_
_entity_poly.entity_id
_entity_poly.type
_entity_poly.pdbx_seq_one_letter_code
_entity_poly.pdbx_strand_id
1 'polypeptide(L)'
;MGTLGLATAPSASAATPCPSGAVCIRETNGSILSKNIFYNYGAHNLSNVTGDRVLVNNQTGGAGFQVCYDYNGGRCSAVMRGVGESAPYNMTPINSVVLVR
;
A
#
# COMPACT_ATOMS: atom_id res chain seq x y z
N MET A 1 11.26 9.02 -36.97
CA MET A 1 11.61 9.65 -35.67
C MET A 1 10.62 9.09 -34.65
N GLY A 2 10.84 7.93 -34.05
CA GLY A 2 11.91 7.63 -33.09
C GLY A 2 11.28 7.61 -31.70
N THR A 3 10.68 6.49 -31.33
CA THR A 3 9.91 6.24 -30.09
C THR A 3 10.76 6.45 -28.85
N LEU A 4 10.41 7.44 -28.02
CA LEU A 4 10.95 7.59 -26.66
C LEU A 4 10.22 6.65 -25.71
N GLY A 5 10.59 5.36 -25.76
CA GLY A 5 10.36 4.43 -24.66
C GLY A 5 11.39 4.70 -23.57
N LEU A 6 11.02 5.45 -22.53
CA LEU A 6 11.81 5.51 -21.31
C LEU A 6 11.54 4.24 -20.49
N ALA A 7 12.48 3.29 -20.56
CA ALA A 7 12.56 2.18 -19.63
C ALA A 7 14.02 1.99 -19.18
N THR A 8 14.38 2.54 -18.02
CA THR A 8 15.52 2.18 -17.14
C THR A 8 15.22 2.76 -15.74
N ALA A 9 15.37 2.10 -14.59
CA ALA A 9 16.26 1.00 -14.20
C ALA A 9 15.70 0.19 -13.00
N PRO A 10 16.03 -1.10 -12.84
CA PRO A 10 16.05 -1.76 -11.55
C PRO A 10 17.50 -1.72 -11.01
N SER A 11 17.78 -1.02 -9.90
CA SER A 11 18.90 -1.31 -8.97
C SER A 11 19.07 -0.18 -7.96
N ALA A 12 18.31 -0.26 -6.87
CA ALA A 12 18.70 0.11 -5.52
C ALA A 12 17.56 -0.37 -4.62
N SER A 13 17.84 -1.25 -3.66
CA SER A 13 16.96 -1.50 -2.51
C SER A 13 16.97 -0.27 -1.59
N ALA A 14 16.66 0.91 -2.15
CA ALA A 14 16.30 2.09 -1.41
C ALA A 14 14.81 1.93 -1.09
N ALA A 15 14.44 2.15 0.17
CA ALA A 15 13.04 2.20 0.58
C ALA A 15 12.26 3.06 -0.43
N THR A 16 11.49 2.43 -1.31
CA THR A 16 10.80 3.13 -2.39
C THR A 16 9.77 4.04 -1.74
N PRO A 17 9.89 5.38 -1.85
CA PRO A 17 8.94 6.27 -1.21
C PRO A 17 7.54 6.00 -1.76
N CYS A 18 6.53 6.05 -0.90
CA CYS A 18 5.18 5.80 -1.33
C CYS A 18 4.74 6.87 -2.34
N PRO A 19 4.42 6.50 -3.60
CA PRO A 19 4.08 7.48 -4.62
C PRO A 19 2.76 8.17 -4.30
N SER A 20 2.64 9.42 -4.74
CA SER A 20 1.42 10.19 -4.49
C SER A 20 0.23 9.60 -5.26
N GLY A 21 -0.93 9.53 -4.62
CA GLY A 21 -2.10 8.82 -5.11
C GLY A 21 -2.14 7.33 -4.75
N ALA A 22 -1.15 6.80 -4.03
CA ALA A 22 -1.08 5.38 -3.68
C ALA A 22 -1.06 5.12 -2.17
N VAL A 23 -1.37 3.88 -1.81
CA VAL A 23 -1.20 3.34 -0.45
C VAL A 23 -0.09 2.32 -0.48
N CYS A 24 0.82 2.39 0.48
CA CYS A 24 1.97 1.50 0.55
C CYS A 24 2.06 0.82 1.90
N ILE A 25 2.53 -0.43 1.92
CA ILE A 25 2.89 -1.11 3.17
C ILE A 25 4.40 -1.20 3.24
N ARG A 26 4.96 -0.48 4.23
CA ARG A 26 6.37 -0.53 4.59
C ARG A 26 6.62 -1.68 5.56
N GLU A 27 7.58 -2.51 5.20
CA GLU A 27 8.11 -3.59 6.02
C GLU A 27 8.82 -3.02 7.26
N THR A 28 9.02 -3.82 8.30
CA THR A 28 9.75 -3.42 9.53
C THR A 28 11.20 -3.03 9.26
N ASN A 29 11.81 -3.54 8.20
CA ASN A 29 13.16 -3.15 7.77
C ASN A 29 13.19 -1.80 7.02
N GLY A 30 12.05 -1.11 6.89
CA GLY A 30 11.94 0.17 6.20
C GLY A 30 11.76 0.04 4.68
N SER A 31 11.87 -1.17 4.11
CA SER A 31 11.67 -1.38 2.68
C SER A 31 10.18 -1.38 2.30
N ILE A 32 9.86 -0.88 1.12
CA ILE A 32 8.54 -0.98 0.51
C ILE A 32 8.68 -1.87 -0.72
N LEU A 33 7.95 -2.98 -0.73
CA LEU A 33 7.94 -3.91 -1.85
C LEU A 33 6.94 -3.41 -2.90
N SER A 34 7.23 -3.55 -4.19
CA SER A 34 6.32 -3.11 -5.26
C SER A 34 4.94 -3.78 -5.19
N LYS A 35 4.88 -5.01 -4.66
CA LYS A 35 3.62 -5.74 -4.42
C LYS A 35 2.75 -5.15 -3.31
N ASN A 36 3.36 -4.34 -2.45
CA ASN A 36 2.72 -3.67 -1.32
C ASN A 36 2.31 -2.23 -1.69
N ILE A 37 2.34 -1.84 -2.96
CA ILE A 37 1.94 -0.52 -3.45
C ILE A 37 0.63 -0.65 -4.20
N PHE A 38 -0.39 0.06 -3.75
CA PHE A 38 -1.75 0.00 -4.26
C PHE A 38 -2.15 1.36 -4.83
N TYR A 39 -2.47 1.38 -6.12
CA TYR A 39 -2.92 2.60 -6.82
C TYR A 39 -4.40 2.55 -7.19
N ASN A 40 -4.93 1.34 -7.40
CA ASN A 40 -6.29 1.16 -7.89
C ASN A 40 -7.28 1.07 -6.73
N TYR A 41 -8.45 1.66 -6.89
CA TYR A 41 -9.55 1.49 -5.95
C TYR A 41 -10.09 0.06 -6.01
N GLY A 42 -10.56 -0.46 -4.88
CA GLY A 42 -11.02 -1.84 -4.73
C GLY A 42 -10.14 -2.67 -3.80
N ALA A 43 -10.50 -3.94 -3.67
CA ALA A 43 -9.85 -4.88 -2.76
C ALA A 43 -8.55 -5.46 -3.35
N HIS A 44 -7.48 -5.39 -2.58
CA HIS A 44 -6.18 -5.96 -2.88
C HIS A 44 -5.81 -6.99 -1.83
N ASN A 45 -5.64 -8.23 -2.26
CA ASN A 45 -5.26 -9.31 -1.36
C ASN A 45 -3.80 -9.18 -0.97
N LEU A 46 -3.54 -9.23 0.33
CA LEU A 46 -2.20 -9.26 0.87
C LEU A 46 -1.73 -10.70 0.92
N SER A 47 -0.49 -10.93 0.49
CA SER A 47 0.17 -12.23 0.60
C SER A 47 1.54 -12.03 1.23
N ASN A 48 1.82 -12.80 2.28
CA ASN A 48 3.06 -12.70 3.07
C ASN A 48 3.27 -11.32 3.70
N VAL A 49 2.20 -10.67 4.18
CA VAL A 49 2.27 -9.42 4.94
C VAL A 49 1.86 -9.72 6.37
N THR A 50 2.83 -10.10 7.20
CA THR A 50 2.61 -10.48 8.61
C THR A 50 3.51 -9.70 9.55
N GLY A 51 3.11 -9.61 10.82
CA GLY A 51 3.77 -8.78 11.84
C GLY A 51 3.39 -7.30 11.75
N ASP A 52 4.13 -6.46 12.47
CA ASP A 52 3.81 -5.03 12.58
C ASP A 52 4.35 -4.24 11.41
N ARG A 53 3.47 -3.73 10.55
CA ARG A 53 3.86 -3.00 9.34
C ARG A 53 3.35 -1.57 9.39
N VAL A 54 4.07 -0.69 8.70
CA VAL A 54 3.69 0.71 8.59
C VAL A 54 2.90 0.90 7.31
N LEU A 55 1.65 1.32 7.45
CA LEU A 55 0.79 1.69 6.32
C LEU A 55 1.03 3.17 6.00
N VAL A 56 1.41 3.46 4.77
CA VAL A 56 1.64 4.82 4.28
C VAL A 56 0.54 5.15 3.29
N ASN A 57 -0.32 6.08 3.64
CA ASN A 57 -1.34 6.59 2.74
C ASN A 57 -0.85 7.90 2.12
N ASN A 58 -0.48 7.87 0.85
CA ASN A 58 -0.13 9.08 0.12
C ASN A 58 -1.21 9.47 -0.90
N GLN A 59 -2.46 9.02 -0.69
CA GLN A 59 -3.58 9.37 -1.54
C GLN A 59 -4.03 10.82 -1.32
N THR A 60 -4.56 11.45 -2.38
CA THR A 60 -5.03 12.85 -2.37
C THR A 60 -6.50 12.94 -2.76
N GLY A 61 -7.13 14.09 -2.53
CA GLY A 61 -8.53 14.32 -2.95
C GLY A 61 -9.57 13.55 -2.12
N GLY A 62 -9.26 13.31 -0.84
CA GLY A 62 -10.15 12.65 0.10
C GLY A 62 -10.11 11.13 0.05
N ALA A 63 -9.35 10.49 -0.84
CA ALA A 63 -9.24 9.03 -0.88
C ALA A 63 -8.71 8.45 0.45
N GLY A 64 -9.08 7.20 0.71
CA GLY A 64 -8.66 6.49 1.90
C GLY A 64 -8.57 4.99 1.66
N PHE A 65 -8.20 4.27 2.68
CA PHE A 65 -8.05 2.83 2.62
C PHE A 65 -8.67 2.16 3.84
N GLN A 66 -9.04 0.89 3.66
CA GLN A 66 -9.54 0.04 4.73
C GLN A 66 -8.68 -1.20 4.80
N VAL A 67 -8.33 -1.61 6.00
CA VAL A 67 -7.70 -2.91 6.24
C VAL A 67 -8.79 -3.94 6.51
N CYS A 68 -8.71 -5.10 5.88
CA CYS A 68 -9.76 -6.10 5.90
C CYS A 68 -9.21 -7.45 6.35
N TYR A 69 -9.97 -8.10 7.23
CA TYR A 69 -9.56 -9.35 7.86
C TYR A 69 -9.78 -10.56 6.96
N ASP A 70 -10.64 -10.47 5.95
CA ASP A 70 -10.83 -11.52 4.95
C ASP A 70 -10.20 -11.11 3.61
N TYR A 71 -10.06 -12.08 2.71
CA TYR A 71 -9.68 -11.82 1.33
C TYR A 71 -10.81 -11.12 0.54
N ASN A 72 -10.45 -10.39 -0.50
CA ASN A 72 -11.33 -9.64 -1.41
C ASN A 72 -12.16 -8.54 -0.73
N GLY A 73 -11.66 -7.95 0.35
CA GLY A 73 -12.32 -6.83 1.03
C GLY A 73 -13.47 -7.27 1.94
N GLY A 74 -13.40 -8.48 2.52
CA GLY A 74 -14.34 -8.94 3.53
C GLY A 74 -13.94 -8.52 4.94
N ARG A 75 -14.93 -8.20 5.78
CA ARG A 75 -14.77 -7.79 7.18
C ARG A 75 -13.71 -6.70 7.33
N CYS A 76 -14.02 -5.52 6.83
CA CYS A 76 -13.12 -4.37 6.84
C CYS A 76 -13.24 -3.54 8.11
N SER A 77 -12.12 -2.96 8.52
CA SER A 77 -12.06 -1.92 9.54
C SER A 77 -12.56 -0.58 8.99
N ALA A 78 -12.58 0.44 9.85
CA ALA A 78 -12.96 1.79 9.46
C ALA A 78 -12.08 2.36 8.33
N VAL A 79 -12.66 3.24 7.52
CA VAL A 79 -11.93 3.93 6.45
C VAL A 79 -10.88 4.88 7.06
N MET A 80 -9.62 4.57 6.80
CA MET A 80 -8.50 5.43 7.13
C MET A 80 -8.26 6.42 5.98
N ARG A 81 -8.69 7.67 6.20
CA ARG A 81 -8.45 8.81 5.28
C ARG A 81 -7.25 9.66 5.68
N GLY A 82 -6.56 9.30 6.77
CA GLY A 82 -5.36 10.01 7.22
C GLY A 82 -4.26 9.86 6.19
N VAL A 83 -3.69 10.99 5.75
CA VAL A 83 -2.57 11.03 4.80
C VAL A 83 -1.26 11.02 5.60
N GLY A 84 -0.28 10.25 5.14
CA GLY A 84 1.01 10.06 5.78
C GLY A 84 1.25 8.63 6.24
N GLU A 85 2.24 8.48 7.11
CA GLU A 85 2.61 7.21 7.70
C GLU A 85 1.78 6.93 8.95
N SER A 86 1.27 5.71 9.04
CA SER A 86 0.52 5.23 10.20
C SER A 86 1.47 4.64 11.23
N ALA A 87 1.03 4.55 12.48
CA ALA A 87 1.73 3.74 13.48
C ALA A 87 1.86 2.28 13.00
N PRO A 88 2.95 1.58 13.37
CA PRO A 88 3.11 0.17 13.02
C PRO A 88 1.91 -0.62 13.58
N TYR A 89 1.21 -1.29 12.68
CA TYR A 89 0.01 -2.05 13.01
C TYR A 89 0.19 -3.51 12.63
N ASN A 90 -0.34 -4.41 13.45
CA ASN A 90 -0.22 -5.83 13.21
C ASN A 90 -1.03 -6.22 11.97
N MET A 91 -0.34 -6.53 10.87
CA MET A 91 -0.95 -6.96 9.61
C MET A 91 -1.17 -8.46 9.54
N THR A 92 -0.72 -9.23 10.53
CA THR A 92 -0.94 -10.69 10.60
C THR A 92 -2.40 -11.10 10.41
N PRO A 93 -3.40 -10.45 11.02
CA PRO A 93 -4.80 -10.81 10.80
C PRO A 93 -5.41 -10.16 9.54
N ILE A 94 -4.66 -9.31 8.83
CA ILE A 94 -5.14 -8.55 7.67
C ILE A 94 -4.83 -9.34 6.41
N ASN A 95 -5.88 -9.78 5.71
CA ASN A 95 -5.77 -10.56 4.48
C ASN A 95 -5.96 -9.71 3.22
N SER A 96 -6.60 -8.54 3.32
CA SER A 96 -6.73 -7.62 2.19
C SER A 96 -6.76 -6.16 2.62
N VAL A 97 -6.44 -5.26 1.67
CA VAL A 97 -6.61 -3.81 1.83
C VAL A 97 -7.51 -3.29 0.72
N VAL A 98 -8.49 -2.46 1.07
CA VAL A 98 -9.44 -1.89 0.11
C VAL A 98 -9.20 -0.41 -0.01
N LEU A 99 -8.86 0.06 -1.21
CA LEU A 99 -8.75 1.48 -1.48
C LEU A 99 -10.13 2.02 -1.87
N VAL A 100 -10.54 3.10 -1.21
CA VAL A 100 -11.84 3.75 -1.40
C VAL A 100 -11.67 5.24 -1.69
N ARG A 101 -12.71 5.85 -2.26
CA ARG A 101 -12.76 7.28 -2.57
C ARG A 101 -13.91 7.92 -1.80
#